data_AF-A0A1T2L9D2-F1
#
_entry.id   AF-A0A1T2L9D2-F1
#
_cell.length_a   1.000
_cell.length_b   1.000
_cell.length_c   1.000
_cell.angle_alpha   90.00
_cell.angle_beta   90.00
_cell.angle_gamma   90.00
#
_symmetry.space_group_name_H-M   'P 1'
#
loop_
_entity.id
_entity.type
_entity.pdbx_description
1 polymer ?
#
loop_
_entity_poly.entity_id
_entity_poly.type
_entity_poly.pdbx_seq_one_letter_code
_entity_poly.pdbx_strand_id
1 'polypeptide(L)'
;MLARAEKQGLQFVLLGLVAGLLILLPTVNALAGGIPSKANAYKRDLIRIAHTHVGLDAPIARYAAQIHQESTWRSDAQSQYADGLAQFTPSTAKWIAEIYPDHLEGAAPFSPRWAMTALVIYDRHLLNRVKPWHARDVTECDRWAMTLSAYNGGPGWLRRDRRLAAAAGDDPDRWFGHVEHHTNRAAWAELENRHYPVRILHQLEPRYLQAGWPGVKAC
;
A
#
# COMPACT_ATOMS: atom_id res chain seq x y z
N MET A 1 5.12 -54.14 -40.74
CA MET A 1 5.03 -54.18 -39.27
C MET A 1 5.87 -53.05 -38.70
N LEU A 2 5.24 -52.13 -37.95
CA LEU A 2 5.79 -51.25 -36.89
C LEU A 2 6.88 -50.24 -37.33
N ALA A 3 6.61 -48.96 -37.60
CA ALA A 3 6.11 -47.88 -36.71
C ALA A 3 6.91 -47.71 -35.40
N ARG A 4 7.78 -46.68 -35.36
CA ARG A 4 8.24 -45.93 -34.17
C ARG A 4 8.82 -44.59 -34.68
N ALA A 5 8.00 -43.57 -34.90
CA ALA A 5 7.54 -42.59 -33.91
C ALA A 5 8.71 -41.82 -33.26
N GLU A 6 9.20 -40.80 -33.97
CA GLU A 6 9.92 -39.67 -33.37
C GLU A 6 9.02 -38.99 -32.34
N LYS A 7 9.46 -38.93 -31.09
CA LYS A 7 8.76 -38.20 -30.04
C LYS A 7 9.15 -36.73 -30.10
N GLN A 8 8.19 -35.90 -30.51
CA GLN A 8 8.12 -34.48 -30.22
C GLN A 8 7.70 -34.23 -28.75
N GLY A 9 8.10 -33.09 -28.20
CA GLY A 9 7.64 -32.52 -26.91
C GLY A 9 8.58 -32.87 -25.75
N LEU A 10 9.07 -31.96 -24.90
CA LEU A 10 8.50 -30.70 -24.42
C LEU A 10 9.67 -29.84 -23.91
N GLN A 11 9.98 -28.74 -24.58
CA GLN A 11 10.92 -27.74 -24.04
C GLN A 11 10.24 -27.00 -22.90
N PHE A 12 10.67 -27.26 -21.66
CA PHE A 12 10.38 -26.36 -20.55
C PHE A 12 11.17 -25.07 -20.76
N VAL A 13 10.50 -24.04 -21.26
CA VAL A 13 11.02 -22.67 -21.27
C VAL A 13 11.09 -22.21 -19.81
N LEU A 14 12.30 -22.30 -19.25
CA LEU A 14 12.67 -21.67 -18.01
C LEU A 14 12.80 -20.15 -18.27
N LEU A 15 11.69 -19.41 -18.16
CA LEU A 15 11.72 -17.95 -18.12
C LEU A 15 12.27 -17.53 -16.75
N GLY A 16 13.59 -17.47 -16.66
CA GLY A 16 14.30 -16.83 -15.56
C GLY A 16 13.92 -15.35 -15.48
N LEU A 17 13.20 -14.99 -14.42
CA LEU A 17 12.95 -13.62 -13.98
C LEU A 17 14.28 -12.92 -13.71
N VAL A 18 14.76 -12.12 -14.66
CA VAL A 18 15.89 -11.23 -14.46
C VAL A 18 15.38 -9.95 -13.81
N ALA A 19 15.79 -9.77 -12.56
CA ALA A 19 15.62 -8.55 -11.79
C ALA A 19 16.42 -7.40 -12.41
N GLY A 20 15.72 -6.33 -12.79
CA GLY A 20 16.30 -5.06 -13.17
C GLY A 20 15.60 -3.95 -12.38
N LEU A 21 16.08 -3.68 -11.17
CA LEU A 21 15.69 -2.52 -10.37
C LEU A 21 16.19 -1.26 -11.08
N LEU A 22 15.35 -0.64 -11.91
CA LEU A 22 15.63 0.70 -12.42
C LEU A 22 15.30 1.71 -11.31
N ILE A 23 16.36 2.08 -10.58
CA ILE A 23 16.38 3.25 -9.72
C ILE A 23 16.16 4.46 -10.64
N LEU A 24 14.93 4.98 -10.64
CA LEU A 24 14.64 6.33 -11.10
C LEU A 24 15.36 7.29 -10.15
N LEU A 25 16.60 7.68 -10.49
CA LEU A 25 17.25 8.84 -9.87
C LEU A 25 16.51 10.09 -10.34
N PRO A 26 15.83 10.86 -9.47
CA PRO A 26 15.39 12.18 -9.84
C PRO A 26 16.57 13.14 -9.66
N THR A 27 17.10 13.67 -10.75
CA THR A 27 17.89 14.90 -10.72
C THR A 27 16.93 16.09 -10.58
N VAL A 28 16.64 16.56 -9.36
CA VAL A 28 16.20 17.96 -9.13
C VAL A 28 16.12 18.32 -7.65
N ASN A 29 16.91 19.34 -7.26
CA ASN A 29 16.73 20.30 -6.18
C ASN A 29 15.96 19.85 -4.93
N ALA A 30 16.72 19.44 -3.92
CA ALA A 30 16.28 19.50 -2.52
C ALA A 30 16.13 20.96 -2.07
N LEU A 31 15.08 21.64 -2.55
CA LEU A 31 14.57 22.85 -1.91
C LEU A 31 13.57 22.40 -0.84
N ALA A 32 14.03 22.43 0.41
CA ALA A 32 13.23 22.42 1.66
C ALA A 32 11.95 21.55 1.66
N GLY A 33 12.07 20.28 2.08
CA GLY A 33 11.09 19.57 2.94
C GLY A 33 9.58 19.62 2.67
N GLY A 34 9.11 20.00 1.48
CA GLY A 34 7.69 20.25 1.19
C GLY A 34 6.89 19.06 0.64
N ILE A 35 5.57 19.21 0.61
CA ILE A 35 4.65 18.30 -0.12
C ILE A 35 4.61 18.69 -1.61
N PRO A 36 4.40 17.74 -2.56
CA PRO A 36 4.31 18.06 -3.98
C PRO A 36 3.17 19.06 -4.27
N SER A 37 3.43 20.09 -5.08
CA SER A 37 2.43 21.10 -5.42
C SER A 37 1.16 20.52 -6.05
N LYS A 38 1.31 19.43 -6.83
CA LYS A 38 0.21 18.65 -7.42
C LYS A 38 -0.80 18.16 -6.39
N ALA A 39 -0.40 17.92 -5.14
CA ALA A 39 -1.29 17.47 -4.07
C ALA A 39 -2.46 18.45 -3.84
N ASN A 40 -2.20 19.77 -3.98
CA ASN A 40 -3.20 20.80 -3.72
C ASN A 40 -4.38 20.74 -4.71
N ALA A 41 -4.15 20.28 -5.94
CA ALA A 41 -5.22 20.11 -6.93
C ALA A 41 -6.25 19.05 -6.49
N TYR A 42 -5.82 18.05 -5.73
CA TYR A 42 -6.66 16.93 -5.29
C TYR A 42 -7.16 17.07 -3.84
N LYS A 43 -6.67 18.05 -3.07
CA LYS A 43 -6.97 18.20 -1.64
C LYS A 43 -8.46 18.19 -1.31
N ARG A 44 -9.24 19.01 -2.02
CA ARG A 44 -10.69 19.12 -1.78
C ARG A 44 -11.43 17.83 -2.11
N ASP A 45 -10.99 17.12 -3.16
CA ASP A 45 -11.60 15.87 -3.57
C ASP A 45 -11.26 14.75 -2.59
N LEU A 46 -10.00 14.63 -2.16
CA LEU A 46 -9.62 13.65 -1.15
C LEU A 46 -10.35 13.87 0.17
N ILE A 47 -10.49 15.13 0.63
CA ILE A 47 -11.29 15.45 1.83
C ILE A 47 -12.73 14.94 1.68
N ARG A 48 -13.37 15.27 0.55
CA ARG A 48 -14.77 14.85 0.31
C ARG A 48 -14.90 13.33 0.28
N ILE A 49 -14.02 12.64 -0.46
CA ILE A 49 -14.00 11.19 -0.58
C ILE A 49 -13.79 10.54 0.80
N ALA A 50 -12.80 11.01 1.55
CA ALA A 50 -12.49 10.51 2.89
C ALA A 50 -13.70 10.67 3.83
N HIS A 51 -14.34 11.83 3.85
CA HIS A 51 -15.54 12.05 4.66
C HIS A 51 -16.71 11.17 4.22
N THR A 52 -16.94 10.99 2.92
CA THR A 52 -18.01 10.11 2.40
C THR A 52 -17.82 8.65 2.86
N HIS A 53 -16.59 8.15 2.85
CA HIS A 53 -16.34 6.73 3.09
C HIS A 53 -15.88 6.38 4.51
N VAL A 54 -15.46 7.35 5.32
CA VAL A 54 -14.90 7.10 6.66
C VAL A 54 -15.58 7.95 7.74
N GLY A 55 -16.03 9.15 7.41
CA GLY A 55 -16.63 10.12 8.34
C GLY A 55 -15.75 11.34 8.58
N LEU A 56 -16.19 12.24 9.47
CA LEU A 56 -15.51 13.53 9.71
C LEU A 56 -14.13 13.38 10.35
N ASP A 57 -13.88 12.26 11.05
CA ASP A 57 -12.60 11.96 11.70
C ASP A 57 -11.61 11.24 10.76
N ALA A 58 -11.86 11.23 9.45
CA ALA A 58 -10.99 10.55 8.49
C ALA A 58 -9.55 11.10 8.52
N PRO A 59 -8.51 10.25 8.47
CA PRO A 59 -7.12 10.69 8.54
C PRO A 59 -6.62 11.17 7.18
N ILE A 60 -7.13 12.32 6.73
CA ILE A 60 -6.90 12.84 5.39
C ILE A 60 -5.42 13.08 5.08
N ALA A 61 -4.65 13.61 6.05
CA ALA A 61 -3.20 13.78 5.92
C ALA A 61 -2.46 12.45 5.69
N ARG A 62 -2.97 11.34 6.25
CA ARG A 62 -2.42 9.99 6.07
C ARG A 62 -2.67 9.45 4.67
N TYR A 63 -3.90 9.59 4.18
CA TYR A 63 -4.22 9.22 2.79
C TYR A 63 -3.39 10.04 1.79
N ALA A 64 -3.20 11.34 2.06
CA ALA A 64 -2.35 12.20 1.25
C ALA A 64 -0.88 11.78 1.28
N ALA A 65 -0.38 11.36 2.44
CA ALA A 65 0.95 10.80 2.61
C ALA A 65 1.13 9.48 1.83
N GLN A 66 0.12 8.62 1.83
CA GLN A 66 0.14 7.38 1.08
C GLN A 66 0.13 7.62 -0.43
N ILE A 67 -0.73 8.50 -0.96
CA ILE A 67 -0.72 8.87 -2.39
C ILE A 67 0.63 9.48 -2.80
N HIS A 68 1.25 10.27 -1.92
CA HIS A 68 2.62 10.74 -2.14
C HIS A 68 3.59 9.57 -2.25
N GLN A 69 3.57 8.63 -1.31
CA GLN A 69 4.40 7.42 -1.35
C GLN A 69 4.22 6.64 -2.66
N GLU A 70 2.98 6.50 -3.13
CA GLU A 70 2.66 5.68 -4.31
C GLU A 70 3.06 6.34 -5.63
N SER A 71 2.73 7.61 -5.83
CA SER A 71 2.83 8.24 -7.16
C SER A 71 3.49 9.61 -7.17
N THR A 72 3.77 10.18 -5.99
CA THR A 72 4.11 11.61 -5.85
C THR A 72 3.02 12.50 -6.50
N TRP A 73 1.76 12.08 -6.36
CA TRP A 73 0.58 12.74 -6.96
C TRP A 73 0.60 12.82 -8.49
N ARG A 74 1.16 11.80 -9.17
CA ARG A 74 1.10 11.65 -10.62
C ARG A 74 0.00 10.67 -10.99
N SER A 75 -1.11 11.16 -11.54
CA SER A 75 -2.25 10.31 -11.90
C SER A 75 -1.97 9.38 -13.09
N ASP A 76 -0.95 9.70 -13.88
CA ASP A 76 -0.38 8.92 -14.96
C ASP A 76 0.80 8.04 -14.53
N ALA A 77 1.07 7.94 -13.22
CA ALA A 77 2.13 7.06 -12.72
C ALA A 77 1.88 5.61 -13.14
N GLN A 78 2.89 5.00 -13.71
CA GLN A 78 2.86 3.60 -14.12
C GLN A 78 4.19 2.96 -13.72
N SER A 79 4.09 1.83 -13.04
CA SER A 79 5.21 0.94 -12.78
C SER A 79 5.05 -0.33 -13.63
N GLN A 80 5.97 -1.29 -13.46
CA GLN A 80 5.82 -2.60 -14.08
C GLN A 80 4.58 -3.36 -13.58
N TYR A 81 4.06 -3.02 -12.39
CA TYR A 81 3.06 -3.83 -11.69
C TYR A 81 1.75 -3.10 -11.40
N ALA A 82 1.76 -1.78 -11.42
CA ALA A 82 0.70 -0.97 -10.83
C ALA A 82 0.55 0.42 -11.48
N ASP A 83 -0.66 0.96 -11.40
CA ASP A 83 -1.08 2.14 -12.14
C ASP A 83 -1.74 3.20 -11.26
N GLY A 84 -1.61 4.46 -11.69
CA GLY A 84 -2.35 5.61 -11.16
C GLY A 84 -1.87 6.16 -9.82
N LEU A 85 -2.68 7.05 -9.23
CA LEU A 85 -2.33 7.77 -7.99
C LEU A 85 -2.01 6.84 -6.82
N ALA A 86 -2.72 5.71 -6.75
CA ALA A 86 -2.69 4.78 -5.63
C ALA A 86 -1.96 3.46 -5.94
N GLN A 87 -1.36 3.36 -7.14
CA GLN A 87 -0.61 2.19 -7.60
C GLN A 87 -1.32 0.86 -7.32
N PHE A 88 -2.59 0.76 -7.75
CA PHE A 88 -3.27 -0.53 -7.73
C PHE A 88 -2.75 -1.42 -8.87
N THR A 89 -2.48 -2.69 -8.56
CA THR A 89 -2.26 -3.69 -9.62
C THR A 89 -3.57 -3.93 -10.38
N PRO A 90 -3.53 -4.41 -11.65
CA PRO A 90 -4.75 -4.69 -12.40
C PRO A 90 -5.70 -5.68 -11.70
N SER A 91 -5.15 -6.70 -11.04
CA SER A 91 -5.95 -7.70 -10.32
C SER A 91 -6.57 -7.13 -9.05
N THR A 92 -5.83 -6.31 -8.28
CA THR A 92 -6.36 -5.64 -7.09
C THR A 92 -7.41 -4.60 -7.46
N ALA A 93 -7.21 -3.84 -8.54
CA ALA A 93 -8.16 -2.85 -9.03
C ALA A 93 -9.48 -3.50 -9.46
N LYS A 94 -9.40 -4.63 -10.17
CA LYS A 94 -10.58 -5.42 -10.54
C LYS A 94 -11.29 -5.98 -9.31
N TRP A 95 -10.55 -6.63 -8.41
CA TRP A 95 -11.11 -7.22 -7.21
C TRP A 95 -11.84 -6.20 -6.34
N ILE A 96 -11.24 -5.03 -6.08
CA ILE A 96 -11.85 -4.04 -5.19
C ILE A 96 -13.11 -3.42 -5.79
N ALA A 97 -13.14 -3.23 -7.12
CA ALA A 97 -14.35 -2.79 -7.83
C ALA A 97 -15.47 -3.84 -7.77
N GLU A 98 -15.13 -5.13 -7.86
CA GLU A 98 -16.11 -6.22 -7.76
C GLU A 98 -16.74 -6.32 -6.36
N ILE A 99 -15.97 -6.07 -5.29
CA ILE A 99 -16.48 -6.18 -3.91
C ILE A 99 -17.09 -4.88 -3.37
N TYR A 100 -16.85 -3.74 -4.03
CA TYR A 100 -17.45 -2.44 -3.69
C TYR A 100 -18.09 -1.76 -4.92
N PRO A 101 -19.04 -2.43 -5.61
CA PRO A 101 -19.57 -1.96 -6.89
C PRO A 101 -20.33 -0.63 -6.77
N ASP A 102 -20.98 -0.37 -5.63
CA ASP A 102 -21.71 0.88 -5.36
C ASP A 102 -20.80 2.11 -5.19
N HIS A 103 -19.49 1.91 -5.15
CA HIS A 103 -18.51 2.96 -4.93
C HIS A 103 -17.44 3.04 -6.03
N LEU A 104 -17.21 1.93 -6.73
CA LEU A 104 -16.15 1.75 -7.71
C LEU A 104 -16.73 1.06 -8.96
N GLU A 105 -17.18 1.87 -9.92
CA GLU A 105 -17.67 1.38 -11.21
C GLU A 105 -16.51 0.90 -12.09
N GLY A 106 -16.27 -0.42 -12.07
CA GLY A 106 -15.17 -1.04 -12.82
C GLY A 106 -13.78 -0.64 -12.33
N ALA A 107 -12.73 -1.21 -12.93
CA ALA A 107 -11.35 -0.84 -12.60
C ALA A 107 -10.89 0.35 -13.46
N ALA A 108 -10.55 1.47 -12.83
CA ALA A 108 -10.09 2.68 -13.51
C ALA A 108 -8.91 3.35 -12.78
N PRO A 109 -7.75 2.68 -12.64
CA PRO A 109 -6.63 3.16 -11.82
C PRO A 109 -6.07 4.52 -12.25
N PHE A 110 -6.11 4.87 -13.54
CA PHE A 110 -5.67 6.18 -14.03
C PHE A 110 -6.68 7.32 -13.77
N SER A 111 -7.92 7.03 -13.35
CA SER A 111 -8.87 8.05 -12.94
C SER A 111 -8.53 8.54 -11.53
N PRO A 112 -8.18 9.82 -11.32
CA PRO A 112 -7.79 10.32 -10.01
C PRO A 112 -8.86 10.11 -8.95
N ARG A 113 -10.13 10.37 -9.30
CA ARG A 113 -11.27 10.17 -8.40
C ARG A 113 -11.41 8.70 -8.03
N TRP A 114 -11.34 7.81 -9.01
CA TRP A 114 -11.44 6.37 -8.76
C TRP A 114 -10.30 5.88 -7.86
N ALA A 115 -9.06 6.27 -8.15
CA ALA A 115 -7.88 5.84 -7.40
C ALA A 115 -7.92 6.32 -5.94
N MET A 116 -8.31 7.58 -5.70
CA MET A 116 -8.48 8.10 -4.34
C MET A 116 -9.61 7.40 -3.59
N THR A 117 -10.76 7.16 -4.23
CA THR A 117 -11.86 6.41 -3.63
C THR A 117 -11.44 4.97 -3.30
N ALA A 118 -10.77 4.29 -4.23
CA ALA A 118 -10.29 2.92 -4.04
C ALA A 118 -9.28 2.82 -2.90
N LEU A 119 -8.32 3.76 -2.80
CA LEU A 119 -7.35 3.81 -1.70
C LEU A 119 -8.05 3.95 -0.35
N VAL A 120 -8.94 4.93 -0.20
CA VAL A 120 -9.67 5.16 1.07
C VAL A 120 -10.50 3.94 1.47
N ILE A 121 -11.21 3.32 0.51
CA ILE A 121 -12.00 2.12 0.75
C ILE A 121 -11.11 0.94 1.13
N TYR A 122 -9.97 0.75 0.44
CA TYR A 122 -9.08 -0.36 0.70
C TYR A 122 -8.40 -0.25 2.05
N ASP A 123 -7.90 0.93 2.42
CA ASP A 123 -7.34 1.16 3.74
C ASP A 123 -8.38 0.90 4.84
N ARG A 124 -9.62 1.39 4.66
CA ARG A 124 -10.72 1.10 5.61
C ARG A 124 -10.99 -0.40 5.70
N HIS A 125 -11.02 -1.10 4.57
CA HIS A 125 -11.20 -2.56 4.50
C HIS A 125 -10.11 -3.30 5.29
N LEU A 126 -8.85 -2.92 5.09
CA LEU A 126 -7.70 -3.50 5.77
C LEU A 126 -7.68 -3.17 7.27
N LEU A 127 -7.86 -1.88 7.62
CA LEU A 127 -7.88 -1.39 9.00
C LEU A 127 -8.98 -2.05 9.85
N ASN A 128 -10.14 -2.34 9.24
CA ASN A 128 -11.21 -3.07 9.92
C ASN A 128 -10.84 -4.52 10.25
N ARG A 129 -9.89 -5.11 9.52
CA ARG A 129 -9.39 -6.48 9.76
C ARG A 129 -8.16 -6.53 10.66
N VAL A 130 -7.51 -5.41 10.96
CA VAL A 130 -6.49 -5.36 12.00
C VAL A 130 -7.18 -5.41 13.37
N LYS A 131 -7.34 -6.62 13.89
CA LYS A 131 -7.85 -6.92 15.23
C LYS A 131 -6.72 -7.43 16.13
N PRO A 132 -6.77 -7.12 17.45
CA PRO A 132 -5.84 -7.71 18.40
C PRO A 132 -6.01 -9.23 18.44
N TRP A 133 -4.92 -9.95 18.68
CA TRP A 133 -4.91 -11.39 18.94
C TRP A 133 -4.83 -11.70 20.44
N HIS A 134 -4.15 -10.86 21.20
CA HIS A 134 -3.86 -11.05 22.62
C HIS A 134 -4.14 -9.78 23.45
N ALA A 135 -3.81 -8.60 22.93
CA ALA A 135 -4.05 -7.33 23.59
C ALA A 135 -5.56 -7.03 23.69
N ARG A 136 -5.92 -6.16 24.65
CA ARG A 136 -7.29 -5.63 24.71
C ARG A 136 -7.59 -4.71 23.53
N ASP A 137 -6.60 -3.92 23.12
CA ASP A 137 -6.68 -3.02 21.98
C ASP A 137 -5.30 -2.87 21.33
N VAL A 138 -5.28 -2.45 20.08
CA VAL A 138 -4.06 -2.14 19.31
C VAL A 138 -3.99 -0.63 19.12
N THR A 139 -2.85 -0.01 19.42
CA THR A 139 -2.68 1.44 19.29
C THR A 139 -2.97 1.92 17.86
N GLU A 140 -3.38 3.18 17.68
CA GLU A 140 -3.62 3.71 16.33
C GLU A 140 -2.37 3.59 15.45
N CYS A 141 -1.19 3.90 16.01
CA CYS A 141 0.10 3.75 15.36
C CYS A 141 0.32 2.32 14.83
N ASP A 142 0.17 1.30 15.70
CA ASP A 142 0.36 -0.10 15.31
C ASP A 142 -0.71 -0.57 14.32
N ARG A 143 -1.97 -0.16 14.51
CA ARG A 143 -3.07 -0.50 13.59
C ARG A 143 -2.78 0.00 12.18
N TRP A 144 -2.37 1.27 12.07
CA TRP A 144 -2.06 1.86 10.76
C TRP A 144 -0.76 1.31 10.17
N ALA A 145 0.25 1.02 10.97
CA ALA A 145 1.46 0.40 10.45
C ALA A 145 1.19 -0.99 9.86
N MET A 146 0.37 -1.81 10.54
CA MET A 146 -0.10 -3.09 10.02
C MET A 146 -0.97 -2.93 8.76
N THR A 147 -1.89 -1.96 8.73
CA THR A 147 -2.71 -1.66 7.55
C THR A 147 -1.87 -1.28 6.35
N LEU A 148 -0.90 -0.39 6.51
CA LEU A 148 -0.01 0.06 5.43
C LEU A 148 0.91 -1.07 4.95
N SER A 149 1.42 -1.90 5.86
CA SER A 149 2.14 -3.13 5.48
C SER A 149 1.25 -4.08 4.67
N ALA A 150 -0.02 -4.24 5.04
CA ALA A 150 -0.97 -5.06 4.30
C ALA A 150 -1.38 -4.44 2.96
N TYR A 151 -1.41 -3.11 2.84
CA TYR A 151 -1.67 -2.41 1.58
C TYR A 151 -0.55 -2.70 0.58
N ASN A 152 0.71 -2.42 0.96
CA ASN A 152 1.88 -2.62 0.10
C ASN A 152 2.18 -4.11 -0.15
N GLY A 153 2.11 -4.93 0.89
CA GLY A 153 2.61 -6.30 0.85
C GLY A 153 1.54 -7.38 0.86
N GLY A 154 0.26 -7.04 1.00
CA GLY A 154 -0.87 -7.96 1.08
C GLY A 154 -1.22 -8.44 2.50
N PRO A 155 -2.53 -8.54 2.86
CA PRO A 155 -2.98 -8.92 4.20
C PRO A 155 -2.64 -10.37 4.59
N GLY A 156 -2.51 -11.26 3.60
CA GLY A 156 -2.09 -12.65 3.84
C GLY A 156 -0.68 -12.74 4.40
N TRP A 157 0.22 -11.85 3.96
CA TRP A 157 1.57 -11.77 4.48
C TRP A 157 1.64 -11.14 5.86
N LEU A 158 0.89 -10.04 6.12
CA LEU A 158 0.79 -9.48 7.48
C LEU A 158 0.41 -10.57 8.50
N ARG A 159 -0.57 -11.41 8.17
CA ARG A 159 -0.97 -12.53 9.03
C ARG A 159 0.16 -13.55 9.25
N ARG A 160 1.01 -13.81 8.25
CA ARG A 160 2.16 -14.71 8.40
C ARG A 160 3.23 -14.06 9.29
N ASP A 161 3.54 -12.80 9.05
CA ASP A 161 4.52 -12.03 9.83
C ASP A 161 4.11 -11.97 11.32
N ARG A 162 2.82 -11.69 11.61
CA ARG A 162 2.29 -11.75 12.99
C ARG A 162 2.40 -13.13 13.64
N ARG A 163 2.22 -14.22 12.87
CA ARG A 163 2.41 -15.59 13.39
C ARG A 163 3.86 -15.88 13.71
N LEU A 164 4.79 -15.40 12.88
CA LEU A 164 6.22 -15.55 13.12
C LEU A 164 6.63 -14.78 14.37
N ALA A 165 6.16 -13.54 14.54
CA ALA A 165 6.39 -12.76 15.75
C ALA A 165 5.92 -13.49 17.02
N ALA A 166 4.66 -13.96 17.01
CA ALA A 166 4.11 -14.73 18.13
C ALA A 166 4.93 -16.01 18.43
N ALA A 167 5.36 -16.73 17.38
CA ALA A 167 6.18 -17.93 17.54
C ALA A 167 7.59 -17.63 18.08
N ALA A 168 8.11 -16.43 17.84
CA ALA A 168 9.39 -15.95 18.36
C ALA A 168 9.27 -15.34 19.77
N GLY A 169 8.06 -15.27 20.35
CA GLY A 169 7.82 -14.64 21.66
C GLY A 169 7.65 -13.12 21.61
N ASP A 170 7.60 -12.53 20.42
CA ASP A 170 7.26 -11.12 20.22
C ASP A 170 5.75 -10.88 20.26
N ASP A 171 5.35 -9.62 20.47
CA ASP A 171 3.94 -9.23 20.51
C ASP A 171 3.36 -9.11 19.09
N PRO A 172 2.44 -10.00 18.66
CA PRO A 172 1.84 -9.92 17.34
C PRO A 172 0.85 -8.76 17.19
N ASP A 173 0.52 -8.06 18.26
CA ASP A 173 -0.36 -6.89 18.27
C ASP A 173 0.42 -5.57 18.20
N ARG A 174 1.75 -5.61 18.20
CA ARG A 174 2.62 -4.44 18.02
C ARG A 174 3.39 -4.54 16.72
N TRP A 175 3.44 -3.45 15.95
CA TRP A 175 4.20 -3.43 14.72
C TRP A 175 5.66 -3.10 14.99
N PHE A 176 5.91 -1.90 15.53
CA PHE A 176 7.25 -1.37 15.73
C PHE A 176 7.97 -2.09 16.87
N GLY A 177 9.19 -2.57 16.59
CA GLY A 177 9.97 -3.37 17.54
C GLY A 177 9.49 -4.82 17.73
N HIS A 178 8.47 -5.26 16.99
CA HIS A 178 7.92 -6.62 17.07
C HIS A 178 7.67 -7.19 15.68
N VAL A 179 6.42 -7.14 15.16
CA VAL A 179 6.04 -7.79 13.89
C VAL A 179 6.94 -7.41 12.70
N GLU A 180 7.44 -6.18 12.66
CA GLU A 180 8.30 -5.72 11.55
C GLU A 180 9.63 -6.49 11.43
N HIS A 181 10.10 -7.15 12.49
CA HIS A 181 11.32 -7.96 12.49
C HIS A 181 11.15 -9.34 11.89
N HIS A 182 9.91 -9.75 11.56
CA HIS A 182 9.60 -11.12 11.18
C HIS A 182 9.02 -11.20 9.79
N THR A 183 9.68 -11.90 8.88
CA THR A 183 9.06 -12.30 7.61
C THR A 183 9.80 -13.46 6.96
N ASN A 184 9.09 -14.18 6.08
CA ASN A 184 9.67 -15.19 5.18
C ASN A 184 9.65 -14.72 3.71
N ARG A 185 9.53 -13.40 3.50
CA ARG A 185 9.60 -12.80 2.15
C ARG A 185 11.05 -12.83 1.63
N ALA A 186 11.20 -12.60 0.33
CA ALA A 186 12.50 -12.25 -0.20
C ALA A 186 12.97 -10.90 0.39
N ALA A 187 14.28 -10.74 0.60
CA ALA A 187 14.87 -9.58 1.26
C ALA A 187 14.47 -8.23 0.63
N TRP A 188 14.34 -8.17 -0.70
CA TRP A 188 13.92 -6.94 -1.39
C TRP A 188 12.46 -6.56 -1.04
N ALA A 189 11.57 -7.56 -0.93
CA ALA A 189 10.15 -7.34 -0.61
C ALA A 189 9.96 -7.03 0.88
N GLU A 190 10.81 -7.58 1.73
CA GLU A 190 10.90 -7.16 3.13
C GLU A 190 11.29 -5.69 3.24
N LEU A 191 12.41 -5.29 2.62
CA LEU A 191 12.93 -3.93 2.69
C LEU A 191 11.87 -2.90 2.24
N GLU A 192 11.23 -3.16 1.09
CA GLU A 192 10.17 -2.30 0.58
C GLU A 192 9.00 -2.21 1.58
N ASN A 193 8.55 -3.36 2.08
CA ASN A 193 7.39 -3.41 2.96
C ASN A 193 7.63 -2.79 4.34
N ARG A 194 8.83 -2.92 4.91
CA ARG A 194 9.15 -2.31 6.21
C ARG A 194 9.38 -0.82 6.11
N HIS A 195 9.96 -0.37 5.00
CA HIS A 195 10.14 1.06 4.74
C HIS A 195 8.80 1.79 4.55
N TYR A 196 7.79 1.12 3.99
CA TYR A 196 6.52 1.76 3.62
C TYR A 196 5.74 2.38 4.81
N PRO A 197 5.42 1.65 5.90
CA PRO A 197 4.81 2.25 7.10
C PRO A 197 5.66 3.36 7.71
N VAL A 198 6.98 3.16 7.80
CA VAL A 198 7.90 4.14 8.39
C VAL A 198 7.86 5.46 7.62
N ARG A 199 7.96 5.40 6.29
CA ARG A 199 7.97 6.60 5.45
C ARG A 199 6.64 7.34 5.51
N ILE A 200 5.52 6.62 5.52
CA ILE A 200 4.20 7.26 5.57
C ILE A 200 3.95 7.87 6.95
N LEU A 201 4.05 7.09 8.03
CA LEU A 201 3.63 7.51 9.37
C LEU A 201 4.62 8.48 10.03
N HIS A 202 5.92 8.24 9.89
CA HIS A 202 6.91 9.05 10.60
C HIS A 202 7.50 10.20 9.78
N GLN A 203 7.35 10.19 8.45
CA GLN A 203 7.97 11.21 7.59
C GLN A 203 6.94 12.02 6.80
N LEU A 204 6.02 11.37 6.10
CA LEU A 204 5.12 12.06 5.17
C LEU A 204 3.86 12.61 5.85
N GLU A 205 3.16 11.82 6.67
CA GLU A 205 1.96 12.27 7.39
C GLU A 205 2.25 13.55 8.21
N PRO A 206 3.35 13.65 8.98
CA PRO A 206 3.69 14.87 9.69
C PRO A 206 3.87 16.09 8.77
N ARG A 207 4.41 15.91 7.56
CA ARG A 207 4.55 17.00 6.57
C ARG A 207 3.20 17.46 6.04
N TYR A 208 2.28 16.53 5.79
CA TYR A 208 0.92 16.87 5.35
C TYR A 208 0.14 17.59 6.45
N LEU A 209 0.26 17.14 7.71
CA LEU A 209 -0.32 17.83 8.87
C LEU A 209 0.23 19.25 9.01
N GLN A 210 1.56 19.42 8.94
CA GLN A 210 2.20 20.74 8.96
C GLN A 210 1.77 21.64 7.79
N ALA A 211 1.50 21.05 6.62
CA ALA A 211 0.95 21.75 5.45
C ALA A 211 -0.57 22.00 5.54
N GLY A 212 -1.19 21.82 6.72
CA GLY A 212 -2.59 22.11 6.97
C GLY A 212 -3.56 21.15 6.30
N TRP A 213 -3.17 19.91 6.03
CA TRP A 213 -4.12 18.85 5.69
C TRP A 213 -4.79 18.33 6.97
N PRO A 214 -6.12 18.08 6.97
CA PRO A 214 -6.81 17.61 8.17
C PRO A 214 -6.32 16.22 8.63
N GLY A 215 -6.31 15.97 9.94
CA GLY A 215 -6.09 14.63 10.47
C GLY A 215 -5.42 14.57 11.85
N VAL A 216 -5.56 13.39 12.46
CA VAL A 216 -4.81 12.80 13.57
C VAL A 216 -3.37 12.41 13.21
N LYS A 217 -2.29 12.72 13.92
CA LYS A 217 -1.05 11.95 13.78
C LYS A 217 -1.27 10.53 14.34
N ALA A 218 -0.94 9.46 13.61
CA ALA A 218 -1.14 8.08 14.12
C ALA A 218 -0.05 7.67 15.12
N CYS A 219 1.19 8.01 14.77
CA CYS A 219 2.41 7.91 15.56
C CYS A 219 2.99 9.32 15.59
#